data_AF-A0A9D7N6P0-F1
#
_entry.id   AF-A0A9D7N6P0-F1
#
_cell.length_a   1.000
_cell.length_b   1.000
_cell.length_c   1.000
_cell.angle_alpha   90.00
_cell.angle_beta   90.00
_cell.angle_gamma   90.00
#
_symmetry.space_group_name_H-M   'P 1'
#
loop_
_entity.id
_entity.type
_entity.pdbx_description
1 polymer ?
#
loop_
_entity_poly.entity_id
_entity_poly.type
_entity_poly.pdbx_seq_one_letter_code
_entity_poly.pdbx_strand_id
1 'polypeptide(L)' 'MTATQDQLDLARESRLRSKARRQGLRLVKSRSRTPAHHDWSTYGLMNAQTAYVVAGSQGSGLGLSLDDVERILAE' A
#
# COMPACT_ATOMS: atom_id res chain seq x y z
N MET A 1 20.89 11.10 3.09
CA MET A 1 20.00 10.52 4.13
C MET A 1 18.95 9.58 3.51
N THR A 2 19.26 8.84 2.44
CA THR A 2 18.24 8.24 1.54
C THR A 2 18.15 6.71 1.61
N ALA A 3 19.24 5.97 1.90
CA ALA A 3 19.21 4.50 1.90
C ALA A 3 18.47 3.88 3.11
N THR A 4 18.53 4.52 4.28
CA THR A 4 17.93 4.00 5.51
C THR A 4 16.41 4.09 5.49
N GLN A 5 15.85 5.18 4.94
CA GLN A 5 14.41 5.39 4.86
C GLN A 5 13.75 4.39 3.90
N ASP A 6 14.31 4.22 2.70
CA ASP A 6 13.82 3.25 1.73
C ASP A 6 13.82 1.82 2.29
N GLN A 7 14.86 1.44 3.03
CA GLN A 7 14.97 0.10 3.61
C GLN A 7 13.92 -0.15 4.72
N LEU A 8 13.58 0.88 5.50
CA LEU A 8 12.52 0.82 6.51
C LEU A 8 11.13 0.72 5.88
N ASP A 9 10.88 1.46 4.79
CA ASP A 9 9.61 1.45 4.09
C ASP A 9 9.37 0.10 3.39
N LEU A 10 10.41 -0.50 2.80
CA LEU A 10 10.36 -1.86 2.26
C LEU A 10 10.04 -2.91 3.33
N ALA A 11 10.65 -2.78 4.51
CA ALA A 11 10.37 -3.69 5.62
C ALA A 11 8.92 -3.57 6.13
N ARG A 12 8.40 -2.34 6.25
CA ARG A 12 6.98 -2.11 6.58
C ARG A 12 6.05 -2.67 5.52
N GLU A 13 6.34 -2.41 4.25
CA GLU A 13 5.53 -2.89 3.13
C GLU A 13 5.43 -4.43 3.12
N SER A 14 6.55 -5.13 3.35
CA SER A 14 6.58 -6.59 3.43
C SER A 14 5.71 -7.13 4.59
N ARG A 15 5.76 -6.48 5.76
CA ARG A 15 4.90 -6.83 6.91
C ARG A 15 3.42 -6.62 6.60
N LEU A 16 3.07 -5.49 5.98
CA LEU A 16 1.69 -5.17 5.62
C LEU A 16 1.15 -6.08 4.51
N ARG A 17 1.97 -6.44 3.51
CA ARG A 17 1.62 -7.49 2.53
C ARG A 17 1.27 -8.81 3.21
N SER A 18 2.01 -9.17 4.25
CA SER A 18 1.81 -10.43 4.99
C SER A 18 0.57 -10.38 5.89
N LYS A 19 0.28 -9.24 6.52
CA LYS A 19 -1.01 -9.00 7.24
C LYS A 19 -2.19 -9.06 6.27
N ALA A 20 -2.14 -8.31 5.16
CA ALA A 20 -3.20 -8.28 4.16
C ALA A 20 -3.50 -9.70 3.63
N ARG A 21 -2.48 -10.48 3.28
CA ARG A 21 -2.65 -11.86 2.79
C ARG A 21 -3.37 -12.76 3.79
N ARG A 22 -3.12 -12.60 5.10
CA ARG A 22 -3.80 -13.36 6.16
C ARG A 22 -5.30 -13.03 6.24
N GLN A 23 -5.70 -11.83 5.83
CA GLN A 23 -7.09 -11.39 5.78
C GLN A 23 -7.73 -11.58 4.40
N GLY A 24 -7.08 -12.30 3.46
CA GLY A 24 -7.59 -12.47 2.10
C GLY A 24 -7.51 -11.21 1.23
N LEU A 25 -6.72 -10.23 1.65
CA LEU A 25 -6.48 -8.97 0.95
C LEU A 25 -5.12 -8.98 0.25
N ARG A 26 -4.98 -8.11 -0.75
CA ARG A 26 -3.76 -7.89 -1.52
C ARG A 26 -3.40 -6.42 -1.48
N LEU A 27 -2.23 -6.11 -0.92
CA LEU A 27 -1.64 -4.79 -0.99
C LEU A 27 -1.13 -4.52 -2.41
N VAL A 28 -1.68 -3.51 -3.06
CA VAL A 28 -1.25 -2.99 -4.35
C VAL A 28 -0.58 -1.63 -4.16
N LYS A 29 0.49 -1.39 -4.90
CA LYS A 29 1.22 -0.12 -4.92
C LYS A 29 0.98 0.54 -6.28
N SER A 30 0.70 1.83 -6.28
CA SER A 30 0.57 2.60 -7.51
C SER A 30 1.92 2.63 -8.23
N ARG A 31 1.91 2.39 -9.55
CA ARG A 31 3.13 2.33 -10.39
C ARG A 31 3.54 3.69 -10.95
N SER A 32 2.94 4.81 -10.50
CA SER A 32 3.27 6.13 -11.03
C SER A 32 4.77 6.41 -10.88
N ARG A 33 5.38 6.72 -12.02
CA ARG A 33 6.79 6.47 -12.34
C ARG A 33 7.62 7.74 -12.44
N THR A 34 7.22 8.81 -11.79
CA THR A 34 8.08 9.98 -11.64
C THR A 34 9.07 9.69 -10.47
N PRO A 35 10.16 10.45 -10.23
CA PRO A 35 10.95 10.44 -8.95
C PRO A 35 10.79 11.66 -7.97
N ALA A 36 10.23 12.79 -8.44
CA ALA A 36 10.00 14.05 -7.72
C ALA A 36 8.63 14.41 -7.05
N HIS A 37 7.54 13.61 -7.01
CA HIS A 37 6.32 14.02 -6.27
C HIS A 37 6.29 13.44 -4.85
N HIS A 38 5.88 14.27 -3.89
CA HIS A 38 5.50 13.87 -2.54
C HIS A 38 4.31 12.87 -2.50
N ASP A 39 3.53 12.77 -3.57
CA ASP A 39 2.43 11.81 -3.77
C ASP A 39 2.88 10.41 -4.20
N TRP A 40 4.18 10.14 -4.13
CA TRP A 40 4.69 8.81 -4.40
C TRP A 40 4.22 7.78 -3.41
N SER A 41 4.10 6.55 -3.88
CA SER A 41 3.79 5.40 -3.04
C SER A 41 2.41 5.47 -2.42
N THR A 42 1.39 5.80 -3.21
CA THR A 42 0.01 5.48 -2.82
C THR A 42 -0.21 3.97 -2.90
N TYR A 43 -0.74 3.44 -1.80
CA TYR A 43 -1.08 2.04 -1.60
C TYR A 43 -2.59 1.86 -1.64
N GLY A 44 -3.03 0.65 -1.93
CA GLY A 44 -4.43 0.26 -1.84
C GLY A 44 -4.56 -1.21 -1.48
N LEU A 45 -5.71 -1.56 -0.92
CA LEU A 45 -6.06 -2.93 -0.57
C LEU A 45 -7.11 -3.42 -1.54
N MET A 46 -6.83 -4.54 -2.19
CA MET A 46 -7.77 -5.25 -3.04
C MET A 46 -8.14 -6.58 -2.41
N ASN A 47 -9.37 -7.03 -2.61
CA ASN A 47 -9.77 -8.38 -2.27
C ASN A 47 -9.03 -9.35 -3.20
N ALA A 48 -8.32 -10.34 -2.65
CA ALA A 48 -7.53 -11.26 -3.46
C ALA A 48 -8.40 -12.22 -4.30
N GLN A 49 -9.64 -12.47 -3.89
CA GLN A 49 -10.57 -13.39 -4.54
C GLN A 49 -11.38 -12.71 -5.64
N THR A 50 -11.89 -11.49 -5.37
CA THR A 50 -12.79 -10.79 -6.30
C THR A 50 -12.10 -9.70 -7.11
N ALA A 51 -10.84 -9.39 -6.81
CA ALA A 51 -10.06 -8.30 -7.40
C ALA A 51 -10.69 -6.89 -7.25
N TYR A 52 -11.72 -6.74 -6.40
CA TYR A 52 -12.31 -5.45 -6.07
C TYR A 52 -11.42 -4.67 -5.10
N VAL A 53 -11.39 -3.34 -5.24
CA VAL A 53 -10.76 -2.46 -4.27
C VAL A 53 -11.59 -2.43 -2.99
N VAL A 54 -10.96 -2.87 -1.89
CA VAL A 54 -11.53 -2.85 -0.54
C VAL A 54 -11.21 -1.52 0.14
N ALA A 55 -10.01 -0.99 -0.09
CA ALA A 55 -9.62 0.33 0.40
C ALA A 55 -8.69 1.02 -0.61
N GLY A 56 -9.06 2.26 -0.98
CA GLY A 56 -8.38 3.10 -1.95
C GLY A 56 -9.32 3.63 -3.03
N SER A 57 -8.93 4.69 -3.76
CA SER A 57 -9.79 5.27 -4.81
C SER A 57 -9.62 4.55 -6.15
N GLN A 58 -10.74 4.17 -6.75
CA GLN A 58 -10.81 3.54 -8.09
C GLN A 58 -10.61 4.55 -9.23
N GLY A 59 -10.67 5.87 -8.95
CA GLY A 59 -10.77 6.91 -9.99
C GLY A 59 -9.55 7.82 -10.19
N SER A 60 -8.67 8.00 -9.19
CA SER A 60 -7.55 8.96 -9.29
C SER A 60 -6.24 8.52 -8.65
N GLY A 61 -6.17 7.30 -8.11
CA GLY A 61 -5.00 6.77 -7.43
C GLY A 61 -5.40 6.03 -6.15
N LEU A 62 -4.60 5.05 -5.72
CA LEU A 62 -4.97 4.21 -4.58
C LEU A 62 -5.08 5.00 -3.27
N GLY A 63 -4.47 6.18 -3.18
CA GLY A 63 -4.79 7.21 -2.17
C GLY A 63 -4.36 6.93 -0.73
N LEU A 64 -3.99 5.70 -0.36
CA LEU A 64 -3.61 5.35 1.02
C LEU A 64 -2.10 5.45 1.24
N SER A 65 -1.71 5.91 2.42
CA SER A 65 -0.34 5.77 2.93
C SER A 65 -0.11 4.37 3.53
N LEU A 66 1.14 4.02 3.86
CA LEU A 66 1.43 2.79 4.61
C LEU A 66 0.76 2.78 5.99
N ASP A 67 0.66 3.94 6.64
CA ASP A 67 0.05 4.07 7.97
C ASP A 67 -1.47 3.85 7.89
N ASP A 68 -2.13 4.34 6.83
CA ASP A 68 -3.56 4.08 6.59
C ASP A 68 -3.82 2.59 6.35
N VAL A 69 -2.97 1.94 5.55
CA VAL A 69 -3.04 0.49 5.32
C VAL A 69 -2.85 -0.27 6.63
N GLU A 70 -1.90 0.14 7.48
CA GLU A 70 -1.69 -0.48 8.78
C GLU A 70 -2.91 -0.37 9.68
N ARG A 71 -3.53 0.82 9.73
CA ARG A 71 -4.76 1.06 10.50
C ARG A 71 -5.91 0.17 10.04
N ILE A 72 -6.13 0.06 8.73
CA ILE A 72 -7.19 -0.80 8.17
C ILE A 72 -6.94 -2.29 8.46
N LEU A 73 -5.68 -2.73 8.44
CA LEU A 73 -5.33 -4.14 8.72
C LEU A 73 -5.25 -4.46 10.22
N ALA A 74 -5.31 -3.47 11.10
CA ALA A 74 -5.29 -3.63 12.56
C ALA A 74 -6.70 -3.76 13.17
N GLU A 75 -7.73 -3.39 12.40
CA GLU A 75 -9.15 -3.60 12.71
C GLU A 75 -9.56 -5.06 12.44
#